data_AF-A0A2V6K6H4-F1
#
_entry.id   AF-A0A2V6K6H4-F1
#
_cell.length_a   1.000
_cell.length_b   1.000
_cell.length_c   1.000
_cell.angle_alpha   90.00
_cell.angle_beta   90.00
_cell.angle_gamma   90.00
#
_symmetry.space_group_name_H-M   'P 1'
#
loop_
_entity.id
_entity.type
_entity.pdbx_description
1 polymer ?
#
loop_
_entity_poly.entity_id
_entity_poly.type
_entity_poly.pdbx_seq_one_letter_code
_entity_poly.pdbx_strand_id
1 'polypeptide(L)'
;MAFLVIIFLYVSIGFLAAAGSVCISRKLFSPKAEQIFFALFLITIAGFYLAFTAYFGEEDAWQLETGGAIVFTVLGLLGVRLPMVLIIGYLLHGVWDSLHEIHAHGGGNLFGDQRATELPLAYGAFCATYDWCMAAYFYSRRSQWRAAWVSG
;
A
#
# COMPACT_ATOMS: atom_id res chain seq x y z
N MET A 1 3.87 10.06 -24.73
CA MET A 1 2.44 10.44 -24.70
C MET A 1 1.55 9.29 -24.22
N ALA A 2 1.60 8.10 -24.82
CA ALA A 2 0.79 6.95 -24.36
C ALA A 2 1.03 6.57 -22.88
N PHE A 3 2.29 6.50 -22.44
CA PHE A 3 2.62 6.21 -21.04
C PHE A 3 2.01 7.21 -20.04
N LEU A 4 2.05 8.51 -20.33
CA LEU A 4 1.44 9.53 -19.46
C LEU A 4 -0.08 9.38 -19.35
N VAL A 5 -0.74 8.98 -20.45
CA VAL A 5 -2.18 8.67 -20.44
C VAL A 5 -2.47 7.47 -19.53
N ILE A 6 -1.62 6.44 -19.58
CA ILE A 6 -1.74 5.26 -18.72
C ILE A 6 -1.54 5.65 -17.25
N ILE A 7 -0.50 6.43 -16.93
CA ILE A 7 -0.29 6.93 -15.56
C ILE A 7 -1.51 7.71 -15.06
N PHE A 8 -2.04 8.64 -15.88
CA PHE A 8 -3.23 9.40 -15.50
C PHE A 8 -4.44 8.50 -15.25
N LEU A 9 -4.63 7.47 -16.08
CA LEU A 9 -5.69 6.48 -15.91
C LEU A 9 -5.53 5.71 -14.60
N TYR A 10 -4.34 5.18 -14.31
CA TYR A 10 -4.10 4.38 -13.10
C TYR A 10 -4.17 5.21 -11.81
N VAL A 11 -3.72 6.47 -11.84
CA VAL A 11 -3.95 7.44 -10.76
C VAL A 11 -5.46 7.67 -10.56
N SER A 12 -6.22 7.87 -11.63
CA SER A 12 -7.68 8.05 -11.56
C SER A 12 -8.37 6.81 -10.97
N ILE A 13 -7.96 5.62 -11.38
CA ILE A 13 -8.45 4.35 -10.82
C ILE A 13 -8.09 4.25 -9.33
N GLY A 14 -6.89 4.66 -8.93
CA GLY A 14 -6.46 4.69 -7.52
C GLY A 14 -7.37 5.56 -6.66
N PHE A 15 -7.69 6.78 -7.12
CA PHE A 15 -8.65 7.66 -6.45
C PHE A 15 -10.05 7.02 -6.33
N LEU A 16 -10.56 6.44 -7.42
CA LEU A 16 -11.88 5.81 -7.43
C LEU A 16 -11.91 4.58 -6.51
N ALA A 17 -10.85 3.77 -6.49
CA ALA A 17 -10.71 2.61 -5.63
C ALA A 17 -10.66 3.01 -4.15
N ALA A 18 -9.94 4.09 -3.80
CA ALA A 18 -9.90 4.62 -2.45
C ALA A 18 -11.27 5.15 -2.01
N ALA A 19 -11.94 5.95 -2.85
CA ALA A 19 -13.27 6.46 -2.58
C ALA A 19 -14.30 5.32 -2.40
N GLY A 20 -14.24 4.31 -3.26
CA GLY A 20 -15.05 3.10 -3.16
C GLY A 20 -14.78 2.34 -1.86
N SER A 21 -13.51 2.12 -1.52
CA SER A 21 -13.09 1.44 -0.28
C SER A 21 -13.61 2.17 0.95
N VAL A 22 -13.50 3.50 1.00
CA VAL A 22 -14.02 4.32 2.11
C VAL A 22 -15.54 4.21 2.21
N CYS A 23 -16.26 4.29 1.08
CA CYS A 23 -17.71 4.21 1.07
C CYS A 23 -18.22 2.84 1.55
N ILE A 24 -17.59 1.76 1.07
CA ILE A 24 -17.98 0.39 1.39
C ILE A 24 -17.60 0.05 2.84
N SER A 25 -16.35 0.30 3.25
CA SER A 25 -15.86 -0.04 4.59
C SER A 25 -16.67 0.65 5.69
N ARG A 26 -16.98 1.95 5.52
CA ARG A 26 -17.81 2.70 6.48
C ARG A 26 -19.23 2.17 6.63
N LYS A 27 -19.77 1.55 5.58
CA LYS A 27 -21.12 0.96 5.59
C LYS A 27 -21.13 -0.44 6.18
N LEU A 28 -20.08 -1.22 5.89
CA LEU A 28 -20.05 -2.64 6.22
C LEU A 28 -19.45 -2.93 7.59
N PHE A 29 -18.47 -2.13 8.05
CA PHE A 29 -17.68 -2.45 9.23
C PHE A 29 -17.95 -1.50 10.40
N SER A 30 -17.87 -2.05 11.62
CA SER A 30 -17.69 -1.24 12.82
C SER A 30 -16.33 -0.55 12.79
N PRO A 31 -16.12 0.57 13.51
CA PRO A 31 -14.83 1.27 13.50
C PRO A 31 -13.65 0.35 13.88
N LYS A 32 -13.85 -0.57 14.83
CA LYS A 32 -12.83 -1.56 15.23
C LYS A 32 -12.51 -2.55 14.11
N ALA A 33 -13.54 -3.12 13.48
CA ALA A 33 -13.38 -4.07 12.38
C ALA A 33 -12.76 -3.42 11.13
N GLU A 34 -13.12 -2.17 10.85
CA GLU A 34 -12.58 -1.37 9.75
C GLU A 34 -11.06 -1.17 9.89
N GLN A 35 -10.58 -0.80 11.09
CA GLN A 35 -9.14 -0.69 11.35
C GLN A 35 -8.42 -2.03 11.17
N ILE A 36 -8.98 -3.12 11.71
CA ILE A 36 -8.41 -4.47 11.56
C ILE A 36 -8.33 -4.85 10.08
N PHE A 37 -9.40 -4.62 9.33
CA PHE A 37 -9.46 -4.92 7.91
C PHE A 37 -8.34 -4.23 7.14
N PHE A 38 -8.19 -2.91 7.29
CA PHE A 38 -7.14 -2.18 6.59
C PHE A 38 -5.73 -2.51 7.09
N ALA A 39 -5.58 -2.85 8.37
CA ALA A 39 -4.32 -3.33 8.91
C ALA A 39 -3.88 -4.67 8.28
N LEU A 40 -4.80 -5.61 8.10
CA LEU A 40 -4.54 -6.86 7.40
C LEU A 40 -4.39 -6.66 5.89
N PHE A 41 -5.13 -5.71 5.32
CA PHE A 41 -5.04 -5.39 3.89
C PHE A 41 -3.65 -4.88 3.50
N LEU A 42 -3.00 -4.07 4.36
CA LEU A 42 -1.60 -3.64 4.19
C LEU A 42 -0.64 -4.84 4.03
N ILE A 43 -0.84 -5.89 4.82
CA ILE A 43 -0.02 -7.11 4.77
C ILE A 43 -0.23 -7.80 3.42
N THR A 44 -1.48 -7.92 2.99
CA THR A 44 -1.84 -8.55 1.72
C THR A 44 -1.25 -7.81 0.52
N ILE A 45 -1.35 -6.47 0.49
CA ILE A 45 -0.82 -5.69 -0.63
C ILE A 45 0.70 -5.74 -0.69
N ALA A 46 1.39 -5.72 0.45
CA ALA A 46 2.85 -5.92 0.48
C ALA A 46 3.23 -7.33 0.01
N GLY A 47 2.41 -8.34 0.33
CA GLY A 47 2.61 -9.72 -0.14
C GLY A 47 2.55 -9.89 -1.66
N PHE A 48 1.86 -8.99 -2.39
CA PHE A 48 1.84 -9.06 -3.85
C PHE A 48 3.23 -8.85 -4.47
N TYR A 49 4.14 -8.13 -3.83
CA TYR A 49 5.51 -7.99 -4.31
C TYR A 49 6.26 -9.33 -4.36
N LEU A 50 6.02 -10.21 -3.38
CA LEU A 50 6.55 -11.57 -3.40
C LEU A 50 5.93 -12.40 -4.53
N ALA A 51 4.63 -12.22 -4.76
CA ALA A 51 3.94 -12.89 -5.87
C ALA A 51 4.46 -12.41 -7.23
N PHE A 52 4.75 -11.12 -7.38
CA PHE A 52 5.36 -10.57 -8.59
C PHE A 52 6.79 -11.07 -8.78
N THR A 53 7.59 -11.10 -7.71
CA THR A 53 8.95 -11.67 -7.74
C THR A 53 8.92 -13.10 -8.28
N ALA A 54 8.02 -13.93 -7.74
CA ALA A 54 7.85 -15.31 -8.18
C ALA A 54 7.30 -15.42 -9.61
N TYR A 55 6.37 -14.54 -9.99
CA TYR A 55 5.73 -14.56 -11.32
C TYR A 55 6.68 -14.13 -12.44
N PHE A 56 7.47 -13.09 -12.22
CA PHE A 56 8.45 -12.59 -13.19
C PHE A 56 9.78 -13.35 -13.16
N GLY A 57 10.03 -14.15 -12.11
CA GLY A 57 11.23 -15.00 -12.00
C GLY A 57 12.49 -14.22 -11.62
N GLU A 58 12.34 -13.14 -10.86
CA GLU A 58 13.42 -12.22 -10.49
C GLU A 58 14.14 -12.69 -9.22
N GLU A 59 15.05 -13.65 -9.37
CA GLU A 59 15.75 -14.27 -8.22
C GLU A 59 16.53 -13.25 -7.36
N ASP A 60 17.08 -12.21 -7.98
CA ASP A 60 17.86 -11.17 -7.29
C ASP A 60 16.99 -10.25 -6.42
N ALA A 61 15.67 -10.22 -6.64
CA ALA A 61 14.75 -9.32 -5.94
C ALA A 61 14.22 -9.89 -4.62
N TRP A 62 14.30 -11.22 -4.42
CA TRP A 62 13.73 -11.89 -3.24
C TRP A 62 14.15 -11.27 -1.91
N GLN A 63 15.42 -10.90 -1.76
CA GLN A 63 15.91 -10.33 -0.50
C GLN A 63 15.25 -8.97 -0.20
N LEU A 64 15.18 -8.10 -1.21
CA LEU A 64 14.59 -6.77 -1.07
C LEU A 64 13.08 -6.87 -0.81
N GLU A 65 12.37 -7.64 -1.63
CA GLU A 65 10.92 -7.78 -1.51
C GLU A 65 10.49 -8.48 -0.22
N THR A 66 11.24 -9.50 0.22
CA THR A 66 11.00 -10.16 1.51
C THR A 66 11.24 -9.19 2.67
N GLY A 67 12.29 -8.37 2.58
CA GLY A 67 12.55 -7.31 3.56
C GLY A 67 11.38 -6.31 3.65
N GLY A 68 10.92 -5.82 2.50
CA GLY A 68 9.75 -4.93 2.40
C GLY A 68 8.49 -5.58 2.98
N ALA A 69 8.18 -6.79 2.57
CA ALA A 69 7.01 -7.55 3.04
C ALA A 69 7.04 -7.77 4.57
N ILE A 70 8.20 -8.07 5.16
CA ILE A 70 8.35 -8.21 6.62
C ILE A 70 8.06 -6.88 7.32
N VAL A 71 8.65 -5.77 6.83
CA VAL A 71 8.43 -4.44 7.41
C VAL A 71 6.95 -4.07 7.39
N PHE A 72 6.28 -4.21 6.24
CA PHE A 72 4.86 -3.89 6.12
C PHE A 72 3.96 -4.85 6.90
N THR A 73 4.37 -6.12 7.04
CA THR A 73 3.68 -7.08 7.93
C THR A 73 3.72 -6.60 9.37
N VAL A 74 4.89 -6.20 9.87
CA VAL A 74 5.02 -5.69 11.25
C VAL A 74 4.19 -4.42 11.43
N LEU A 75 4.23 -3.48 10.48
CA LEU A 75 3.42 -2.26 10.54
C LEU A 75 1.92 -2.56 10.50
N GLY A 76 1.48 -3.52 9.69
CA GLY A 76 0.09 -3.99 9.66
C GLY A 76 -0.34 -4.59 10.99
N LEU A 77 0.43 -5.54 11.54
CA LEU A 77 0.12 -6.19 12.82
C LEU A 77 0.04 -5.19 13.97
N LEU A 78 0.97 -4.23 14.06
CA LEU A 78 0.92 -3.16 15.04
C LEU A 78 -0.24 -2.19 14.76
N GLY A 79 -0.50 -1.92 13.48
CA GLY A 79 -1.56 -1.05 12.97
C GLY A 79 -2.97 -1.51 13.34
N VAL A 80 -3.17 -2.81 13.61
CA VAL A 80 -4.43 -3.36 14.17
C VAL A 80 -4.87 -2.60 15.42
N ARG A 81 -3.92 -2.26 16.29
CA ARG A 81 -4.22 -1.60 17.58
C ARG A 81 -3.81 -0.14 17.60
N LEU A 82 -2.82 0.26 16.80
CA LEU A 82 -2.21 1.58 16.80
C LEU A 82 -2.51 2.31 15.49
N PRO A 83 -3.57 3.16 15.41
CA PRO A 83 -3.95 3.86 14.18
C PRO A 83 -2.83 4.67 13.52
N MET A 84 -1.93 5.26 14.33
CA MET A 84 -0.82 6.05 13.79
C MET A 84 0.21 5.18 13.07
N VAL A 85 0.45 3.97 13.57
CA VAL A 85 1.34 3.02 12.91
C VAL A 85 0.75 2.58 11.57
N LEU A 86 -0.58 2.36 11.52
CA LEU A 86 -1.26 2.03 10.28
C LEU A 86 -1.17 3.15 9.24
N ILE A 87 -1.37 4.41 9.65
CA ILE A 87 -1.24 5.58 8.76
C ILE A 87 0.19 5.67 8.20
N ILE A 88 1.21 5.51 9.05
CA ILE A 88 2.60 5.51 8.62
C ILE A 88 2.88 4.35 7.67
N GLY A 89 2.34 3.17 7.95
CA GLY A 89 2.48 1.99 7.09
C GLY A 89 1.99 2.23 5.67
N TYR A 90 0.79 2.80 5.51
CA TYR A 90 0.26 3.15 4.19
C TYR A 90 1.05 4.27 3.51
N LEU A 91 1.50 5.30 4.24
CA LEU A 91 2.34 6.34 3.64
C LEU A 91 3.66 5.77 3.11
N LEU A 92 4.32 4.90 3.88
CA LEU A 92 5.56 4.24 3.49
C LEU A 92 5.34 3.25 2.35
N HIS A 93 4.20 2.54 2.33
CA HIS A 93 3.87 1.64 1.23
C HIS A 93 3.65 2.41 -0.08
N GLY A 94 2.94 3.54 -0.05
CA GLY A 94 2.82 4.38 -1.25
C GLY A 94 4.16 4.98 -1.72
N VAL A 95 5.11 5.22 -0.80
CA VAL A 95 6.50 5.57 -1.16
C VAL A 95 7.20 4.39 -1.81
N TRP A 96 7.05 3.18 -1.26
CA TRP A 96 7.59 1.94 -1.83
C TRP A 96 7.09 1.71 -3.27
N ASP A 97 5.79 1.86 -3.50
CA ASP A 97 5.17 1.77 -4.82
C ASP A 97 5.72 2.83 -5.79
N SER A 98 5.90 4.06 -5.32
CA SER A 98 6.46 5.15 -6.13
C SER A 98 7.92 4.88 -6.51
N LEU A 99 8.72 4.34 -5.60
CA LEU A 99 10.11 3.99 -5.87
C LEU A 99 10.21 2.88 -6.92
N HIS A 100 9.33 1.88 -6.88
CA HIS A 100 9.26 0.84 -7.91
C HIS A 100 8.86 1.40 -9.27
N GLU A 101 7.83 2.26 -9.32
CA GLU A 101 7.37 2.88 -10.57
C GLU A 101 8.49 3.74 -11.20
N ILE A 102 9.20 4.52 -10.38
CA ILE A 102 10.33 5.33 -10.86
C ILE A 102 11.51 4.45 -11.26
N HIS A 103 11.79 3.35 -10.55
CA HIS A 103 12.86 2.43 -10.95
C HIS A 103 12.56 1.77 -12.30
N ALA A 104 11.33 1.28 -12.49
CA ALA A 104 10.88 0.62 -13.72
C ALA A 104 10.93 1.53 -14.96
N HIS A 105 10.80 2.85 -14.79
CA HIS A 105 10.67 3.80 -15.91
C HIS A 105 11.77 4.88 -15.99
N GLY A 106 12.51 5.09 -14.91
CA GLY A 106 13.51 6.15 -14.77
C GLY A 106 14.96 5.69 -14.94
N GLY A 107 15.21 4.38 -15.03
CA GLY A 107 16.56 3.82 -15.25
C GLY A 107 17.58 4.12 -14.13
N GLY A 108 17.10 4.56 -12.96
CA GLY A 108 17.92 4.93 -11.82
C GLY A 108 18.11 3.77 -10.85
N ASN A 109 19.30 3.69 -10.24
CA ASN A 109 19.63 2.68 -9.24
C ASN A 109 19.11 3.07 -7.85
N LEU A 110 17.77 3.23 -7.72
CA LEU A 110 17.12 3.72 -6.49
C LEU A 110 17.21 2.74 -5.32
N PHE A 111 17.47 1.46 -5.60
CA PHE A 111 17.60 0.40 -4.60
C PHE A 111 19.07 -0.01 -4.36
N GLY A 112 20.03 0.82 -4.78
CA GLY A 112 21.46 0.53 -4.63
C GLY A 112 21.85 -0.71 -5.42
N ASP A 113 22.66 -1.61 -4.86
CA ASP A 113 23.07 -2.83 -5.58
C ASP A 113 21.96 -3.89 -5.67
N GLN A 114 20.80 -3.66 -5.05
CA GLN A 114 19.68 -4.59 -5.06
C GLN A 114 18.75 -4.33 -6.25
N ARG A 115 18.30 -5.41 -6.90
CA ARG A 115 17.25 -5.35 -7.92
C ARG A 115 15.87 -5.37 -7.27
N ALA A 116 15.00 -4.50 -7.74
CA ALA A 116 13.58 -4.54 -7.41
C ALA A 116 12.83 -5.45 -8.38
N THR A 117 11.72 -6.05 -7.91
CA THR A 117 10.87 -6.86 -8.78
C THR A 117 10.26 -6.02 -9.91
N GLU A 118 10.05 -6.64 -11.08
CA GLU A 118 9.16 -6.05 -12.08
C GLU A 118 7.72 -6.00 -11.56
N LEU A 119 6.99 -4.98 -12.00
CA LEU A 119 5.58 -4.76 -11.67
C LEU A 119 4.75 -4.63 -12.96
N PRO A 120 3.45 -4.97 -12.91
CA PRO A 120 2.54 -4.62 -13.99
C PRO A 120 2.58 -3.12 -14.28
N LEU A 121 2.43 -2.74 -15.56
CA LEU A 121 2.55 -1.35 -16.00
C LEU A 121 1.65 -0.40 -15.19
N ALA A 122 2.24 0.66 -14.64
CA ALA A 122 1.56 1.68 -13.83
C ALA A 122 0.90 1.17 -12.53
N TYR A 123 1.23 -0.05 -12.09
CA TYR A 123 0.77 -0.61 -10.82
C TYR A 123 1.19 0.26 -9.63
N GLY A 124 2.44 0.73 -9.62
CA GLY A 124 2.95 1.56 -8.53
C GLY A 124 2.23 2.91 -8.46
N ALA A 125 1.92 3.52 -9.61
CA ALA A 125 1.14 4.76 -9.67
C ALA A 125 -0.28 4.60 -9.09
N PHE A 126 -0.95 3.48 -9.38
CA PHE A 126 -2.25 3.14 -8.81
C PHE A 126 -2.18 2.94 -7.28
N CYS A 127 -1.28 2.06 -6.82
CA CYS A 127 -1.17 1.71 -5.40
C CYS A 127 -0.74 2.92 -4.55
N ALA A 128 0.24 3.70 -5.02
CA ALA A 128 0.67 4.91 -4.32
C ALA A 128 -0.48 5.91 -4.14
N THR A 129 -1.30 6.11 -5.17
CA THR A 129 -2.47 6.99 -5.10
C THR A 129 -3.49 6.45 -4.10
N TYR A 130 -3.80 5.16 -4.18
CA TYR A 130 -4.71 4.51 -3.24
C TYR A 130 -4.24 4.69 -1.80
N ASP A 131 -2.97 4.38 -1.54
CA ASP A 131 -2.40 4.37 -0.20
C ASP A 131 -2.38 5.73 0.45
N TRP A 132 -1.99 6.77 -0.29
CA TRP A 132 -1.98 8.14 0.26
C TRP A 132 -3.39 8.66 0.52
N CYS A 133 -4.36 8.34 -0.33
CA CYS A 133 -5.76 8.64 -0.07
C CYS A 133 -6.28 7.90 1.17
N MET A 134 -5.97 6.62 1.31
CA MET A 134 -6.36 5.83 2.47
C MET A 134 -5.68 6.32 3.74
N ALA A 135 -4.41 6.69 3.71
CA ALA A 135 -3.70 7.28 4.85
C ALA A 135 -4.35 8.60 5.32
N ALA A 136 -4.73 9.48 4.39
CA ALA A 136 -5.45 10.71 4.71
C ALA A 136 -6.82 10.41 5.35
N TYR A 137 -7.54 9.42 4.80
CA TYR A 137 -8.79 8.96 5.38
C TYR A 137 -8.60 8.37 6.79
N PHE A 138 -7.61 7.50 6.99
CA PHE A 138 -7.29 6.90 8.29
C PHE A 138 -6.95 7.96 9.32
N TYR A 139 -6.21 9.00 8.91
CA TYR A 139 -5.98 10.15 9.76
C TYR A 139 -7.31 10.77 10.20
N SER A 140 -8.26 11.03 9.30
CA SER A 140 -9.59 11.53 9.67
C SER A 140 -10.40 10.58 10.57
N ARG A 141 -10.18 9.27 10.45
CA ARG A 141 -10.93 8.21 11.13
C ARG A 141 -10.38 7.81 12.50
N ARG A 142 -9.10 8.10 12.77
CA ARG A 142 -8.31 7.60 13.91
C ARG A 142 -8.95 7.76 15.29
N SER A 143 -9.68 8.85 15.54
CA SER A 143 -10.31 9.10 16.86
C SER A 143 -11.43 8.10 17.14
N GLN A 144 -12.23 7.78 16.12
CA GLN A 144 -13.34 6.84 16.23
C GLN A 144 -12.84 5.41 16.43
N TRP A 145 -11.75 5.05 15.74
CA TRP A 145 -11.06 3.79 15.97
C TRP A 145 -10.54 3.68 17.40
N ARG A 146 -9.81 4.70 17.90
CA ARG A 146 -9.32 4.71 19.30
C ARG A 146 -10.46 4.56 20.30
N ALA A 147 -11.56 5.29 20.12
CA ALA A 147 -12.72 5.21 21.00
C ALA A 147 -13.34 3.79 21.01
N ALA A 148 -13.51 3.18 19.84
CA ALA A 148 -14.11 1.85 19.70
C ALA A 148 -13.30 0.73 20.40
N TRP A 149 -12.00 0.95 20.62
CA TRP A 149 -11.14 0.03 21.34
C TRP A 149 -11.10 0.24 22.86
N VAL A 150 -11.67 1.34 23.36
CA VAL A 150 -11.82 1.62 24.80
C VAL A 150 -13.21 1.21 25.27
N SER A 151 -14.20 1.27 24.38
CA SER A 151 -15.62 1.02 24.69
C SER A 151 -16.06 -0.44 24.59
N GLY A 152 -15.16 -1.39 24.35
CA GLY A 152 -15.51 -2.80 24.17
C GLY A 152 -14.33 -3.74 24.28
#